data_AF-A0A7T6Z9N9-F1
#
_entry.id   AF-A0A7T6Z9N9-F1
#
_cell.length_a   1.000
_cell.length_b   1.000
_cell.length_c   1.000
_cell.angle_alpha   90.00
_cell.angle_beta   90.00
_cell.angle_gamma   90.00
#
_symmetry.space_group_name_H-M   'P 1'
#
loop_
_entity.id
_entity.type
_entity.pdbx_description
1 polymer ?
#
loop_
_entity_poly.entity_id
_entity_poly.type
_entity_poly.pdbx_seq_one_letter_code
_entity_poly.pdbx_strand_id
1 'polypeptide(L)' 'MSTLKTLSDALLIEAYKKAKKLNLDKDFIMHLKSEIHRRDLNDDELL' A
#
# COMPACT_ATOMS: atom_id res chain seq x y z
N MET A 1 10.10 8.38 -11.74
CA MET A 1 10.52 8.39 -10.32
C MET A 1 9.49 7.58 -9.52
N SER A 2 9.89 6.53 -8.80
CA SER A 2 8.95 5.67 -8.06
C SER A 2 8.61 6.32 -6.70
N THR A 3 7.56 7.13 -6.65
CA THR A 3 7.13 7.93 -5.48
C THR A 3 6.74 7.10 -4.26
N LEU A 4 6.34 5.85 -4.43
CA LEU A 4 5.99 4.97 -3.30
C LEU A 4 7.21 4.56 -2.47
N LYS A 5 8.41 4.53 -3.07
CA LYS A 5 9.66 4.13 -2.39
C LYS A 5 10.08 5.11 -1.30
N THR A 6 9.56 6.35 -1.33
CA THR A 6 9.87 7.39 -0.34
C THR A 6 8.83 7.51 0.76
N LEU A 7 7.72 6.77 0.68
CA LEU A 7 6.74 6.70 1.77
C LEU A 7 7.34 5.92 2.95
N SER A 8 7.06 6.37 4.17
CA SER A 8 7.28 5.56 5.36
C SER A 8 6.33 4.36 5.36
N ASP A 9 6.71 3.30 6.07
CA ASP A 9 5.95 2.06 6.10
C ASP A 9 4.52 2.26 6.65
N ALA A 10 4.38 3.04 7.73
CA ALA A 10 3.09 3.40 8.30
C ALA A 10 2.19 4.14 7.29
N LEU A 11 2.75 5.10 6.54
CA LEU A 11 1.99 5.87 5.56
C LEU A 11 1.60 5.03 4.33
N LEU A 12 2.48 4.12 3.91
CA LEU A 12 2.19 3.18 2.83
C LEU A 12 1.04 2.24 3.19
N ILE A 13 1.03 1.70 4.41
CA ILE A 13 -0.05 0.86 4.93
C ILE A 13 -1.36 1.64 5.01
N GLU A 14 -1.33 2.86 5.57
CA GLU A 14 -2.51 3.73 5.67
C GLU A 14 -3.08 4.07 4.29
N ALA A 15 -2.21 4.41 3.32
CA ALA A 15 -2.59 4.69 1.95
C ALA A 15 -3.30 3.49 1.30
N TYR A 16 -2.79 2.27 1.50
CA TYR A 16 -3.43 1.05 1.01
C TYR A 16 -4.81 0.81 1.65
N LYS A 17 -4.91 0.92 2.98
CA LYS A 17 -6.19 0.78 3.71
C LYS A 17 -7.22 1.81 3.20
N LYS A 18 -6.82 3.07 3.01
CA LYS A 18 -7.68 4.13 2.46
C LYS A 18 -8.08 3.89 1.00
N ALA A 19 -7.13 3.47 0.16
CA ALA A 19 -7.39 3.19 -1.25
C ALA A 19 -8.43 2.06 -1.43
N LYS A 20 -8.34 0.98 -0.62
CA LYS A 20 -9.38 -0.06 -0.57
C LYS A 20 -10.73 0.50 -0.11
N LYS A 21 -10.75 1.29 0.97
CA LYS A 21 -11.99 1.85 1.54
C LYS A 21 -12.73 2.78 0.57
N LEU A 22 -11.98 3.57 -0.20
CA LEU A 22 -12.53 4.48 -1.20
C LEU A 22 -12.83 3.79 -2.54
N ASN A 23 -12.55 2.49 -2.65
CA ASN A 23 -12.69 1.71 -3.88
C ASN A 23 -12.00 2.39 -5.08
N LEU A 24 -10.76 2.84 -4.86
CA LEU A 24 -9.95 3.45 -5.91
C LEU A 24 -9.59 2.42 -6.98
N ASP A 25 -8.97 2.92 -8.04
CA ASP A 25 -8.51 2.11 -9.15
C ASP A 25 -7.68 0.88 -8.68
N LYS A 26 -7.96 -0.27 -9.31
CA LYS A 26 -7.39 -1.56 -8.91
C LYS A 26 -5.89 -1.63 -9.16
N ASP A 27 -5.40 -1.00 -10.21
CA ASP A 27 -3.96 -0.99 -10.54
C ASP A 27 -3.22 -0.15 -9.50
N PHE A 28 -3.80 0.98 -9.08
CA PHE A 28 -3.27 1.76 -7.97
C PHE A 28 -3.20 0.96 -6.66
N ILE A 29 -4.27 0.24 -6.31
CA ILE A 29 -4.28 -0.62 -5.12
C ILE A 29 -3.23 -1.73 -5.23
N MET A 30 -3.07 -2.34 -6.42
CA MET A 30 -2.04 -3.35 -6.66
C MET A 30 -0.63 -2.79 -6.54
N HIS A 31 -0.38 -1.57 -6.99
CA HIS A 31 0.92 -0.92 -6.84
C HIS A 31 1.30 -0.73 -5.37
N LEU A 32 0.35 -0.30 -4.53
CA LEU A 32 0.54 -0.19 -3.08
C LEU A 32 0.79 -1.56 -2.44
N LYS A 33 -0.04 -2.56 -2.78
CA LYS A 33 0.09 -3.93 -2.28
C LYS A 33 1.44 -4.54 -2.62
N SER A 34 1.91 -4.32 -3.84
CA SER A 34 3.19 -4.85 -4.32
C SER A 34 4.37 -4.22 -3.57
N GLU A 35 4.31 -2.92 -3.27
CA GLU A 35 5.34 -2.24 -2.49
C GLU A 35 5.32 -2.66 -1.01
N ILE A 36 4.15 -2.88 -0.42
CA ILE A 36 3.98 -3.44 0.94
C ILE A 36 4.64 -4.83 1.01
N HIS A 37 4.33 -5.70 0.05
CA HIS A 37 4.92 -7.04 -0.01
C HIS A 37 6.43 -6.99 -0.25
N ARG A 38 6.92 -6.09 -1.10
CA ARG A 38 8.36 -5.90 -1.37
C ARG A 38 9.15 -5.50 -0.12
N ARG A 39 8.53 -4.79 0.82
CA ARG A 39 9.13 -4.34 2.08
C ARG A 39 8.90 -5.31 3.24
N ASP A 40 8.23 -6.43 2.99
CA ASP A 40 7.82 -7.41 3.99
C ASP A 40 6.99 -6.80 5.14
N LEU A 41 6.14 -5.82 4.79
CA LEU A 41 5.23 -5.16 5.73
C LEU A 41 3.91 -5.94 5.86
N ASN A 42 4.03 -7.25 6.09
CA ASN A 42 2.88 -8.11 6.32
C ASN A 42 2.38 -7.89 7.75
N ASP A 43 1.53 -6.90 7.92
CA ASP A 43 0.72 -6.73 9.13
C ASP A 43 -0.43 -7.74 9.08
N ASP A 44 -0.63 -8.55 10.13
CA ASP A 44 -1.75 -9.51 10.23
C ASP A 44 -3.13 -8.83 10.05
N GLU A 45 -3.18 -7.50 10.24
CA GLU A 45 -4.36 -6.63 10.02
C GLU A 45 -4.69 -6.32 8.54
N LEU A 46 -3.89 -6.77 7.56
CA LEU A 46 -4.13 -6.48 6.14
C LEU A 46 -5.04 -7.50 5.42
N LEU A 47 -5.44 -8.57 6.12
CA LEU A 47 -6.43 -9.56 5.68
C LEU A 47 -7.86 -9.15 6.02
#